data_AF-A0A0P7WBF0-F1
#
_entry.id   AF-A0A0P7WBF0-F1
#
_cell.length_a   1.000
_cell.length_b   1.000
_cell.length_c   1.000
_cell.angle_alpha   90.00
_cell.angle_beta   90.00
_cell.angle_gamma   90.00
#
_symmetry.space_group_name_H-M   'P 1'
#
loop_
_entity.id
_entity.type
_entity.pdbx_description
1 polymer ?
#
loop_
_entity_poly.entity_id
_entity_poly.type
_entity_poly.pdbx_seq_one_letter_code
_entity_poly.pdbx_strand_id
1 'polypeptide(L)'
;MVGMDSAAVKSNPCADSSKPCNPCLDAAKACNLNDTCKKMRSLYISVCSKGVFGGGTGSGTGRLPIGAEPCNRKRCHKALRQFLDRVPSEHSYRLLFCPCRDQACAERRRQTIVPACSYEERGKPNCLELRRTCRSDPLCR
;
A
#
# COMPACT_ATOMS: atom_id res chain seq x y z
N MET A 1 -32.68 24.00 -3.62
CA MET A 1 -32.70 22.85 -4.57
C MET A 1 -31.28 22.71 -5.12
N VAL A 2 -30.75 21.50 -5.03
CA VAL A 2 -29.36 21.13 -5.33
C VAL A 2 -29.09 21.19 -6.82
N GLY A 3 -27.94 21.74 -7.20
CA GLY A 3 -27.36 21.62 -8.54
C GLY A 3 -25.85 21.61 -8.41
N MET A 4 -25.28 20.47 -7.97
CA MET A 4 -23.85 20.22 -8.08
C MET A 4 -23.61 19.59 -9.45
N ASP A 5 -23.18 20.41 -10.41
CA ASP A 5 -22.72 19.94 -11.71
C ASP A 5 -21.57 18.94 -11.52
N SER A 6 -21.91 17.69 -11.81
CA SER A 6 -21.00 16.56 -11.82
C SER A 6 -20.07 16.66 -13.03
N ALA A 7 -19.06 17.51 -12.95
CA ALA A 7 -17.89 17.42 -13.81
C ALA A 7 -16.87 16.47 -13.15
N ALA A 8 -17.22 15.18 -13.11
CA ALA A 8 -16.22 14.14 -12.98
C ALA A 8 -15.35 14.20 -14.24
N VAL A 9 -14.24 14.95 -14.17
CA VAL A 9 -13.18 14.90 -15.16
C VAL A 9 -12.73 13.45 -15.25
N LYS A 10 -13.30 12.71 -16.21
CA LYS A 10 -12.78 11.45 -16.71
C LYS A 10 -11.52 11.78 -17.49
N SER A 11 -10.45 12.16 -16.79
CA SER A 11 -9.11 12.09 -17.35
C SER A 11 -8.84 10.62 -17.59
N ASN A 12 -9.06 10.14 -18.81
CA ASN A 12 -8.75 8.78 -19.20
C ASN A 12 -7.22 8.65 -19.07
N PRO A 13 -6.67 7.92 -18.07
CA PRO A 13 -5.24 7.97 -17.75
C PRO A 13 -4.37 7.24 -18.78
N CYS A 14 -4.98 6.77 -19.88
CA CYS A 14 -4.35 6.01 -20.93
C CYS A 14 -4.72 6.67 -22.25
N ALA A 15 -3.88 7.62 -22.66
CA ALA A 15 -4.00 8.33 -23.93
C ALA A 15 -3.37 7.56 -25.10
N ASP A 16 -2.75 6.40 -24.85
CA ASP A 16 -1.96 5.67 -25.84
C ASP A 16 -2.45 4.23 -25.97
N SER A 17 -3.16 3.95 -27.07
CA SER A 17 -3.76 2.65 -27.40
C SER A 17 -2.73 1.57 -27.77
N SER A 18 -1.43 1.91 -27.81
CA SER A 18 -0.36 0.98 -28.22
C SER A 18 0.26 0.18 -27.06
N LYS A 19 -0.06 0.50 -25.80
CA LYS A 19 0.50 -0.16 -24.61
C LYS A 19 -0.60 -0.73 -23.70
N PRO A 20 -0.36 -1.87 -23.02
CA PRO A 20 -1.25 -2.34 -21.97
C PRO A 20 -1.36 -1.27 -20.87
N CYS A 21 -2.51 -0.61 -20.83
CA CYS A 21 -2.87 0.45 -19.89
C CYS A 21 -3.02 -0.13 -18.47
N ASN A 22 -2.09 0.18 -17.57
CA ASN A 22 -2.19 -0.17 -16.15
C ASN A 22 -1.93 1.08 -15.30
N PRO A 23 -2.99 1.79 -14.86
CA PRO A 23 -2.86 3.04 -14.10
C PRO A 23 -2.03 2.89 -12.82
N CYS A 24 -2.06 1.73 -12.16
CA CYS A 24 -1.23 1.46 -10.97
C CYS A 24 0.25 1.27 -11.32
N LEU A 25 0.56 0.69 -12.48
CA LEU A 25 1.93 0.60 -12.98
C LEU A 25 2.47 1.99 -13.32
N ASP A 26 1.66 2.84 -13.95
CA ASP A 26 2.09 4.19 -14.30
C ASP A 26 2.24 5.09 -13.06
N ALA A 27 1.37 4.94 -12.07
CA ALA A 27 1.56 5.55 -10.75
C ALA A 27 2.87 5.10 -10.09
N ALA A 28 3.22 3.82 -10.22
CA ALA A 28 4.48 3.29 -9.71
C ALA A 28 5.70 3.87 -10.44
N LYS A 29 5.64 4.02 -11.75
CA LYS A 29 6.69 4.70 -12.53
C LYS A 29 6.84 6.15 -12.10
N ALA A 30 5.73 6.89 -11.99
CA ALA A 30 5.76 8.30 -11.57
C ALA A 30 6.40 8.47 -10.17
N CYS A 31 6.05 7.61 -9.22
CA CYS A 31 6.71 7.61 -7.90
C CYS A 31 8.21 7.29 -7.99
N ASN A 32 8.62 6.38 -8.88
CA ASN A 32 10.03 6.01 -9.04
C ASN A 32 10.87 7.12 -9.69
N LEU A 33 10.24 8.05 -10.40
CA LEU A 33 10.89 9.24 -10.98
C LEU A 33 11.03 10.40 -9.96
N ASN A 34 10.30 10.34 -8.84
CA ASN A 34 10.40 11.32 -7.76
C ASN A 34 11.29 10.77 -6.64
N ASP A 35 12.41 11.41 -6.34
CA ASP A 35 13.40 10.90 -5.38
C ASP A 35 12.82 10.71 -3.97
N THR A 36 11.98 11.64 -3.51
CA THR A 36 11.31 11.53 -2.21
C THR A 36 10.37 10.33 -2.17
N CYS A 37 9.54 10.16 -3.20
CA CYS A 37 8.61 9.03 -3.28
C CYS A 37 9.36 7.70 -3.38
N LYS A 38 10.36 7.60 -4.27
CA LYS A 38 11.22 6.43 -4.43
C LYS A 38 11.91 6.04 -3.13
N LYS A 39 12.49 7.02 -2.41
CA LYS A 39 13.19 6.81 -1.13
C LYS A 39 12.24 6.32 -0.05
N MET A 40 11.11 7.01 0.18
CA MET A 40 10.13 6.63 1.19
C MET A 40 9.47 5.29 0.87
N ARG A 41 9.23 5.03 -0.42
CA ARG A 41 8.71 3.74 -0.89
C ARG A 41 9.64 2.59 -0.57
N SER A 42 10.91 2.74 -0.93
CA SER A 42 11.94 1.74 -0.65
C SER A 42 12.09 1.50 0.85
N LEU A 43 12.00 2.56 1.67
CA LEU A 43 12.06 2.47 3.12
C LEU A 43 10.95 1.59 3.69
N TYR A 44 9.67 1.89 3.43
CA TYR A 44 8.59 1.10 4.02
C TYR A 44 8.59 -0.34 3.49
N ILE A 45 8.88 -0.56 2.20
CA ILE A 45 8.99 -1.92 1.65
C ILE A 45 10.08 -2.71 2.38
N SER A 46 11.26 -2.12 2.59
CA SER A 46 12.34 -2.80 3.30
C SER A 46 11.98 -3.13 4.75
N VAL A 47 11.21 -2.28 5.42
CA VAL A 47 10.79 -2.51 6.81
C VAL A 47 9.69 -3.57 6.90
N CYS A 48 8.70 -3.52 6.00
CA CYS A 48 7.56 -4.41 5.98
C CYS A 48 7.89 -5.81 5.43
N SER A 49 8.91 -5.94 4.57
CA SER A 49 9.33 -7.23 4.00
C SER A 49 10.45 -7.93 4.78
N LYS A 50 11.05 -7.28 5.79
CA LYS A 50 12.22 -7.79 6.53
C LYS A 50 11.98 -9.08 7.33
N GLY A 51 10.73 -9.49 7.58
CA GLY A 51 10.42 -10.77 8.22
C GLY A 51 10.23 -11.95 7.25
N VAL A 52 10.23 -11.70 5.93
CA VAL A 52 10.21 -12.75 4.89
C VAL A 52 11.63 -13.16 4.49
N PHE A 53 12.62 -12.26 4.67
CA PHE A 53 14.00 -12.46 4.18
C PHE A 53 15.10 -12.20 5.21
N GLY A 54 14.76 -11.84 6.46
CA GLY A 54 15.71 -11.37 7.47
C GLY A 54 15.71 -12.21 8.73
N GLY A 55 16.12 -13.48 8.63
CA GLY A 55 16.33 -14.35 9.79
C GLY A 55 16.63 -15.79 9.43
N GLY A 56 17.82 -16.05 8.87
CA GLY A 56 18.35 -17.41 8.64
C GLY A 56 18.35 -17.84 7.17
N THR A 57 19.56 -17.92 6.59
CA THR A 57 19.97 -18.72 5.42
C THR A 57 18.86 -19.44 4.64
N GLY A 58 18.52 -18.96 3.44
CA GLY A 58 17.72 -19.76 2.52
C GLY A 58 17.03 -18.97 1.41
N SER A 59 17.57 -19.06 0.21
CA SER A 59 16.89 -18.79 -1.05
C SER A 59 15.52 -19.47 -1.13
N GLY A 60 14.53 -18.78 -1.68
CA GLY A 60 13.38 -19.41 -2.35
C GLY A 60 12.31 -20.06 -1.45
N THR A 61 11.05 -19.76 -1.75
CA THR A 61 9.91 -20.70 -1.64
C THR A 61 9.94 -21.65 -0.43
N GLY A 62 9.90 -21.11 0.79
CA GLY A 62 9.90 -21.90 2.03
C GLY A 62 8.87 -21.39 3.02
N ARG A 63 7.90 -22.25 3.37
CA ARG A 63 6.81 -22.01 4.33
C ARG A 63 7.39 -21.51 5.67
N LEU A 64 7.04 -20.29 6.09
CA LEU A 64 7.42 -19.73 7.39
C LEU A 64 7.00 -20.71 8.52
N PRO A 65 7.82 -20.96 9.55
CA PRO A 65 7.42 -21.79 10.67
C PRO A 65 6.12 -21.27 11.30
N ILE A 66 5.21 -22.19 11.66
CA ILE A 66 3.95 -21.90 12.32
C ILE A 66 4.26 -21.21 13.66
N GLY A 67 4.16 -19.87 13.70
CA GLY A 67 4.56 -19.10 14.88
C GLY A 67 5.41 -17.87 14.58
N ALA A 68 6.15 -17.84 13.46
CA ALA A 68 6.97 -16.69 13.10
C ALA A 68 6.11 -15.49 12.66
N GLU A 69 6.37 -14.33 13.25
CA GLU A 69 5.73 -13.08 12.82
C GLU A 69 6.25 -12.68 11.44
N PRO A 70 5.36 -12.43 10.45
CA PRO A 70 5.75 -12.16 9.06
C PRO A 70 6.60 -10.89 8.92
N CYS A 71 6.52 -9.99 9.90
CA CYS A 71 7.31 -8.76 9.99
C CYS A 71 7.13 -8.10 11.38
N ASN A 72 7.92 -7.07 11.67
CA ASN A 72 7.62 -6.17 12.79
C ASN A 72 6.52 -5.15 12.38
N ARG A 73 5.26 -5.51 12.63
CA ARG A 73 4.07 -4.74 12.22
C ARG A 73 4.08 -3.29 12.72
N LYS A 74 4.50 -3.05 13.98
CA LYS A 74 4.61 -1.69 14.55
C LYS A 74 5.58 -0.81 13.77
N ARG A 75 6.75 -1.35 13.40
CA ARG A 75 7.74 -0.63 12.57
C ARG A 75 7.22 -0.41 11.15
N CYS A 76 6.56 -1.40 10.56
CA CYS A 76 5.95 -1.28 9.23
C CYS A 76 4.88 -0.17 9.19
N HIS A 77 3.95 -0.15 10.15
CA HIS A 77 2.94 0.91 10.26
C HIS A 77 3.57 2.30 10.45
N LYS A 78 4.64 2.41 11.25
CA LYS A 78 5.37 3.68 11.38
C LYS A 78 5.97 4.14 10.05
N ALA A 79 6.60 3.23 9.29
CA ALA A 79 7.17 3.55 7.99
C ALA A 79 6.09 3.90 6.94
N LEU A 80 4.94 3.21 6.96
CA LEU A 80 3.80 3.53 6.10
C LEU A 80 3.21 4.90 6.40
N ARG A 81 3.03 5.27 7.68
CA ARG A 81 2.62 6.63 8.06
C ARG A 81 3.59 7.68 7.56
N GLN A 82 4.90 7.47 7.77
CA GLN A 82 5.93 8.35 7.24
C GLN A 82 5.89 8.49 5.72
N PHE A 83 5.58 7.42 4.99
CA PHE A 83 5.40 7.50 3.54
C PHE A 83 4.23 8.42 3.16
N LEU A 84 3.07 8.27 3.82
CA LEU A 84 1.90 9.11 3.54
C LEU A 84 2.08 10.57 3.96
N ASP A 85 2.82 10.81 5.05
CA ASP A 85 3.08 12.17 5.55
C ASP A 85 4.11 12.92 4.71
N ARG A 86 5.13 12.21 4.18
CA ARG A 86 6.29 12.81 3.51
C ARG A 86 6.16 12.86 2.00
N VAL A 87 5.35 11.99 1.40
CA VAL A 87 5.18 11.92 -0.06
C VAL A 87 3.96 12.75 -0.46
N PRO A 88 4.10 13.67 -1.42
CA PRO A 88 2.99 14.44 -1.96
C PRO A 88 1.79 13.55 -2.34
N SER A 89 0.58 14.02 -2.05
CA SER A 89 -0.67 13.29 -2.29
C SER A 89 -0.83 12.88 -3.77
N GLU A 90 -0.33 13.69 -4.70
CA GLU A 90 -0.30 13.38 -6.15
C GLU A 90 0.41 12.07 -6.50
N HIS A 91 1.37 11.61 -5.68
CA HIS A 91 2.08 10.36 -5.86
C HIS A 91 1.52 9.25 -4.96
N SER A 92 1.31 9.54 -3.67
CA SER A 92 0.85 8.54 -2.71
C SER A 92 -0.60 8.10 -2.98
N TYR A 93 -1.51 9.01 -3.31
CA TYR A 93 -2.90 8.66 -3.62
C TYR A 93 -3.03 7.98 -4.97
N ARG A 94 -2.20 8.37 -5.94
CA ARG A 94 -2.20 7.73 -7.27
C ARG A 94 -1.76 6.27 -7.19
N LEU A 95 -0.89 5.91 -6.23
CA LEU A 95 -0.52 4.52 -5.93
C LEU A 95 -1.65 3.76 -5.22
N LEU A 96 -2.31 4.38 -4.24
CA LEU A 96 -3.33 3.72 -3.40
C LEU A 96 -4.68 3.56 -4.12
N PHE A 97 -5.06 4.54 -4.93
CA PHE A 97 -6.42 4.68 -5.46
C PHE A 97 -6.46 4.65 -7.00
N CYS A 98 -5.42 4.13 -7.64
CA CYS A 98 -5.43 3.90 -9.08
C CYS A 98 -6.64 3.03 -9.50
N PRO A 99 -7.37 3.40 -10.57
CA PRO A 99 -8.44 2.58 -11.09
C PRO A 99 -7.88 1.34 -11.79
N CYS A 100 -8.59 0.21 -11.68
CA CYS A 100 -8.19 -1.05 -12.29
C CYS A 100 -9.33 -1.66 -13.09
N ARG A 101 -8.97 -2.33 -14.19
CA ARG A 101 -9.89 -3.07 -15.07
C ARG A 101 -9.67 -4.57 -15.04
N ASP A 102 -8.51 -5.02 -14.55
CA ASP A 102 -8.13 -6.43 -14.47
C ASP A 102 -7.62 -6.80 -13.07
N GLN A 103 -7.52 -8.11 -12.84
CA GLN A 103 -7.07 -8.67 -11.57
C GLN A 103 -5.59 -8.33 -11.28
N ALA A 104 -4.75 -8.25 -12.31
CA ALA A 104 -3.33 -7.97 -12.15
C ALA A 104 -3.08 -6.54 -11.62
N CYS A 105 -3.81 -5.54 -12.14
CA CYS A 105 -3.83 -4.18 -11.61
C CYS A 105 -4.39 -4.14 -10.19
N ALA A 106 -5.52 -4.83 -9.94
CA ALA A 106 -6.14 -4.85 -8.62
C ALA A 106 -5.19 -5.44 -7.56
N GLU A 107 -4.46 -6.50 -7.90
CA GLU A 107 -3.46 -7.09 -7.02
C GLU A 107 -2.26 -6.17 -6.80
N ARG A 108 -1.77 -5.51 -7.86
CA ARG A 108 -0.72 -4.47 -7.72
C ARG A 108 -1.14 -3.37 -6.75
N ARG A 109 -2.39 -2.90 -6.85
CA ARG A 109 -2.95 -1.90 -5.93
C ARG A 109 -3.00 -2.44 -4.50
N ARG A 110 -3.50 -3.67 -4.30
CA ARG A 110 -3.56 -4.35 -2.99
C ARG A 110 -2.19 -4.47 -2.34
N GLN A 111 -1.16 -4.79 -3.12
CA GLN A 111 0.21 -4.97 -2.65
C GLN A 111 0.92 -3.67 -2.24
N THR A 112 0.35 -2.48 -2.53
CA THR A 112 0.97 -1.18 -2.25
C THR A 112 1.40 -1.01 -0.78
N ILE A 113 0.60 -1.54 0.16
CA ILE A 113 0.85 -1.44 1.60
C ILE A 113 1.47 -2.71 2.21
N VAL A 114 1.84 -3.71 1.41
CA VAL A 114 2.36 -5.01 1.88
C VAL A 114 1.39 -5.68 2.86
N PRO A 115 0.20 -6.13 2.38
CA PRO A 115 -0.90 -6.57 3.23
C PRO A 115 -0.54 -7.76 4.13
N ALA A 116 0.33 -8.66 3.68
CA ALA A 116 0.81 -9.80 4.47
C ALA A 116 1.50 -9.40 5.80
N CYS A 117 1.95 -8.14 5.91
CA CYS A 117 2.58 -7.59 7.10
C CYS A 117 1.68 -6.54 7.78
N SER A 118 1.16 -5.59 6.99
CA SER A 118 0.49 -4.39 7.51
C SER A 118 -1.01 -4.53 7.72
N TYR A 119 -1.64 -5.55 7.13
CA TYR A 119 -3.09 -5.73 7.16
C TYR A 119 -3.50 -7.09 7.72
N GLU A 120 -3.04 -8.17 7.11
CA GLU A 120 -3.40 -9.55 7.45
C GLU A 120 -2.98 -9.88 8.89
N GLU A 121 -3.90 -10.44 9.66
CA GLU A 121 -3.72 -10.88 11.05
C GLU A 121 -4.27 -12.31 11.20
N ARG A 122 -3.76 -13.08 12.16
CA ARG A 122 -4.17 -14.46 12.40
C ARG A 122 -5.65 -14.58 12.81
N GLY A 123 -6.18 -13.54 13.45
CA GLY A 123 -7.59 -13.39 13.78
C GLY A 123 -8.16 -12.14 13.14
N LYS A 124 -9.46 -12.18 12.80
CA LYS A 124 -10.20 -11.01 12.33
C LYS A 124 -11.13 -10.54 13.44
N PRO A 125 -10.70 -9.61 14.32
CA PRO A 125 -11.59 -9.04 15.33
C PRO A 125 -12.76 -8.32 14.66
N ASN A 126 -13.86 -8.12 15.39
CA ASN A 126 -15.00 -7.41 14.84
C ASN A 126 -14.70 -5.91 14.71
N CYS A 127 -15.42 -5.22 13.83
CA CYS A 127 -15.18 -3.80 13.55
C CYS A 127 -15.38 -2.89 14.79
N LEU A 128 -16.22 -3.28 15.74
CA LEU A 128 -16.46 -2.50 16.96
C LEU A 128 -15.30 -2.61 17.95
N GLU A 129 -14.68 -3.78 18.06
CA GLU A 129 -13.45 -4.00 18.82
C GLU A 129 -12.30 -3.21 18.22
N LEU A 130 -12.09 -3.28 16.90
CA LEU A 130 -11.09 -2.48 16.20
C LEU A 130 -11.29 -0.97 16.46
N ARG A 131 -12.56 -0.51 16.44
CA ARG A 131 -12.89 0.88 16.76
C ARG A 131 -12.54 1.25 18.21
N ARG A 132 -12.78 0.37 19.18
CA ARG A 132 -12.41 0.58 20.59
C ARG A 132 -10.89 0.69 20.74
N THR A 133 -10.15 -0.23 20.12
CA THR A 133 -8.67 -0.21 20.10
C THR A 133 -8.16 1.09 19.49
N CYS A 134 -8.68 1.50 18.32
CA CYS A 134 -8.29 2.75 17.68
C CYS A 134 -8.55 3.99 18.56
N ARG A 135 -9.70 4.07 19.24
CA ARG A 135 -10.03 5.19 20.14
C ARG A 135 -9.10 5.33 21.35
N SER A 136 -8.48 4.24 21.79
CA SER A 136 -7.49 4.25 22.87
C SER A 136 -6.12 4.79 22.45
N ASP A 137 -5.83 4.82 21.14
CA ASP A 137 -4.60 5.36 20.58
C ASP A 137 -4.83 6.80 20.07
N PRO A 138 -4.13 7.82 20.60
CA PRO A 138 -4.34 9.22 20.20
C PRO A 138 -4.01 9.55 18.74
N LEU A 139 -3.18 8.74 18.08
CA LEU A 139 -2.82 8.93 16.67
C LEU A 139 -3.85 8.29 15.74
N CYS A 140 -4.53 7.23 16.20
CA CYS A 140 -5.59 6.56 15.45
C CYS A 140 -6.96 7.24 15.61
N ARG A 141 -7.27 7.72 16.82
CA ARG A 141 -8.55 8.33 17.20
C ARG A 141 -8.89 9.55 16.36
#